data_AF-A0A9E3WKM4-F1
#
_entry.id   AF-A0A9E3WKM4-F1
#
_cell.length_a   1.000
_cell.length_b   1.000
_cell.length_c   1.000
_cell.angle_alpha   90.00
_cell.angle_beta   90.00
_cell.angle_gamma   90.00
#
_symmetry.space_group_name_H-M   'P 1'
#
loop_
_entity.id
_entity.type
_entity.pdbx_description
1 polymer ?
#
loop_
_entity_poly.entity_id
_entity_poly.type
_entity_poly.pdbx_seq_one_letter_code
_entity_poly.pdbx_strand_id
1 'polypeptide(L)' 'MKTQVSFVYVVGVDVSKAKLDIALPNETLSIKNKADAIQKLVDRLELDHVLFVMEATGGYENQLVSLLHKHDIAFGGG' A
#
# COMPACT_ATOMS: atom_id res chain seq x y z
N MET A 1 -0.80 28.92 3.33
CA MET A 1 0.07 28.09 4.19
C MET A 1 0.23 26.75 3.50
N LYS A 2 1.45 26.31 3.14
CA LYS A 2 1.66 24.96 2.58
C LYS A 2 1.81 24.01 3.76
N THR A 3 0.88 23.09 3.94
CA THR A 3 1.02 22.01 4.93
C THR A 3 2.12 21.07 4.44
N GLN A 4 3.19 20.95 5.21
CA GLN A 4 4.26 19.98 4.93
C GLN A 4 3.83 18.63 5.53
N VAL A 5 3.50 17.67 4.68
CA VAL A 5 3.19 16.30 5.11
C VAL A 5 4.51 15.55 5.24
N SER A 6 4.79 15.03 6.43
CA SER A 6 5.93 14.14 6.69
C SER A 6 5.44 12.71 6.85
N PHE A 7 6.02 11.79 6.09
CA PHE A 7 5.82 10.36 6.24
C PHE A 7 7.02 9.77 6.97
N VAL A 8 6.77 8.85 7.91
CA VAL A 8 7.82 8.14 8.67
C VAL A 8 8.22 6.86 7.94
N TYR A 9 7.29 6.24 7.20
CA TYR A 9 7.52 4.98 6.50
C TYR A 9 7.00 4.99 5.08
N VAL A 10 7.80 4.48 4.15
CA VAL A 10 7.40 4.26 2.76
C VAL A 10 7.29 2.77 2.51
N VAL A 11 6.15 2.33 1.98
CA VAL A 11 5.88 0.94 1.60
C VAL A 11 5.86 0.85 0.08
N GLY A 12 6.81 0.11 -0.49
CA GLY A 12 6.85 -0.13 -1.93
C GLY A 12 5.94 -1.31 -2.31
N VAL A 13 5.19 -1.19 -3.41
CA VAL A 13 4.30 -2.26 -3.90
C VAL A 13 4.46 -2.43 -5.40
N ASP A 14 4.89 -3.61 -5.83
CA ASP A 14 4.78 -4.06 -7.23
C ASP A 14 3.46 -4.83 -7.38
N VAL A 15 2.61 -4.37 -8.32
CA VAL A 15 1.23 -4.80 -8.46
C VAL A 15 1.08 -5.71 -9.68
N SER A 16 0.61 -6.93 -9.43
CA SER A 16 0.20 -7.85 -10.48
C SER A 16 -1.24 -8.35 -10.26
N LYS A 17 -1.79 -9.01 -11.29
CA LYS A 17 -3.14 -9.60 -11.22
C LYS A 17 -3.30 -10.59 -10.06
N ALA A 18 -2.29 -11.40 -9.78
CA ALA A 18 -2.40 -12.51 -8.82
C ALA A 18 -1.85 -12.17 -7.43
N LYS A 19 -0.88 -11.26 -7.36
CA LYS A 19 -0.13 -10.97 -6.15
C LYS A 19 0.30 -9.51 -6.05
N LEU A 20 0.63 -9.11 -4.83
CA LEU A 20 1.31 -7.88 -4.49
C LEU A 20 2.66 -8.25 -3.89
N ASP A 21 3.75 -7.76 -4.46
CA ASP A 21 5.08 -7.87 -3.88
C ASP A 21 5.37 -6.57 -3.12
N ILE A 22 5.60 -6.70 -1.81
CA ILE A 22 5.62 -5.58 -0.88
C ILE A 22 7.00 -5.46 -0.26
N ALA A 23 7.54 -4.24 -0.27
CA ALA A 23 8.76 -3.87 0.42
C ALA A 23 8.40 -3.00 1.65
N LEU A 24 8.71 -3.53 2.83
CA LEU A 24 8.65 -2.84 4.12
C LEU A 24 10.07 -2.44 4.56
N PRO A 25 10.25 -1.58 5.57
CA PRO A 25 11.58 -1.14 6.02
C PRO A 25 12.53 -2.28 6.41
N ASN A 26 12.00 -3.38 6.92
CA ASN A 26 12.76 -4.49 7.50
C ASN A 26 12.60 -5.82 6.76
N GLU A 27 11.68 -5.92 5.80
CA GLU A 27 11.40 -7.17 5.11
C GLU A 27 10.71 -6.96 3.75
N THR A 28 10.69 -8.02 2.96
CA THR A 28 9.84 -8.12 1.78
C THR A 28 8.90 -9.32 1.92
N LEU A 29 7.69 -9.18 1.38
CA LEU A 29 6.73 -10.27 1.37
C LEU A 29 5.85 -10.22 0.12
N SER A 30 5.29 -11.36 -0.25
CA SER A 30 4.32 -11.47 -1.34
C SER A 30 2.98 -11.94 -0.79
N ILE A 31 1.91 -11.20 -1.06
CA ILE A 31 0.54 -11.59 -0.71
C ILE A 31 -0.31 -11.75 -1.96
N LYS A 32 -1.45 -12.45 -1.83
CA LYS A 32 -2.43 -12.49 -2.91
C LYS A 32 -3.02 -11.11 -3.13
N ASN A 33 -3.27 -10.73 -4.38
CA ASN A 33 -4.05 -9.54 -4.71
C ASN A 33 -5.54 -9.82 -4.48
N LYS A 34 -5.93 -9.89 -3.21
CA LYS A 34 -7.29 -10.14 -2.71
C LYS A 34 -7.52 -9.33 -1.45
N ALA A 35 -8.74 -8.83 -1.31
CA ALA A 35 -9.15 -7.99 -0.18
C ALA A 35 -8.81 -8.58 1.21
N ASP A 36 -8.95 -9.90 1.41
CA ASP A 36 -8.67 -10.54 2.70
C ASP A 36 -7.18 -10.53 3.06
N ALA A 37 -6.30 -10.75 2.07
CA ALA A 37 -4.86 -10.70 2.27
C ALA A 37 -4.36 -9.26 2.45
N ILE A 38 -4.96 -8.30 1.72
CA ILE A 38 -4.65 -6.88 1.85
C ILE A 38 -5.09 -6.35 3.22
N GLN A 39 -6.28 -6.74 3.70
CA GLN A 39 -6.74 -6.34 5.04
C GLN A 39 -5.78 -6.83 6.12
N LYS A 40 -5.34 -8.09 6.05
CA LYS A 40 -4.35 -8.64 7.01
C LYS A 40 -3.01 -7.90 6.99
N LEU A 41 -2.59 -7.38 5.83
CA LEU A 41 -1.41 -6.53 5.74
C LEU A 41 -1.66 -5.21 6.48
N VAL A 42 -2.78 -4.54 6.19
CA VAL A 42 -3.13 -3.26 6.82
C VAL A 42 -3.27 -3.39 8.33
N ASP A 43 -3.90 -4.46 8.82
CA ASP A 43 -4.07 -4.74 10.25
C ASP A 43 -2.73 -4.97 10.97
N ARG A 44 -1.68 -5.36 10.23
CA ARG A 44 -0.35 -5.65 10.76
C ARG A 44 0.54 -4.39 10.81
N LEU A 45 0.25 -3.38 10.00
CA LEU A 45 1.07 -2.18 9.89
C LEU A 45 0.62 -1.12 10.89
N GLU A 46 1.58 -0.42 11.50
CA GLU A 46 1.29 0.86 12.15
C GLU A 46 1.07 1.90 11.06
N LEU A 47 -0.17 2.36 10.89
CA LEU A 47 -0.59 3.16 9.74
C LEU A 47 -0.30 4.66 9.86
N ASP A 48 0.11 5.10 11.05
CA ASP A 48 0.43 6.49 11.31
C ASP A 48 1.65 6.91 10.47
N HIS A 49 1.46 7.91 9.62
CA HIS A 49 2.50 8.47 8.76
C HIS A 49 3.13 7.48 7.75
N VAL A 50 2.34 6.55 7.21
CA VAL A 50 2.77 5.64 6.12
C VAL A 50 2.39 6.19 4.74
N LEU A 51 3.29 6.05 3.77
CA LEU A 51 3.03 6.26 2.35
C LEU A 51 3.20 4.97 1.56
N PHE A 52 2.15 4.52 0.88
CA PHE A 52 2.26 3.43 -0.09
C PHE A 52 2.68 3.99 -1.45
N VAL A 53 3.75 3.46 -2.04
CA VAL A 53 4.18 3.78 -3.40
C VAL A 53 4.02 2.53 -4.26
N MET A 54 3.22 2.64 -5.32
CA MET A 54 2.86 1.49 -6.15
C MET A 54 3.28 1.66 -7.60
N GLU A 55 3.86 0.61 -8.18
CA GLU A 55 3.97 0.43 -9.63
C GLU A 55 2.66 -0.20 -10.11
N ALA A 56 1.70 0.65 -10.48
CA ALA A 56 0.37 0.23 -10.86
C ALA A 56 0.33 -0.18 -12.33
N THR A 57 -0.37 -1.28 -12.65
CA THR A 57 -0.56 -1.71 -14.04
C THR A 57 -1.96 -2.27 -14.25
N GLY A 58 -2.66 -1.79 -15.28
CA GLY A 58 -3.90 -2.40 -15.77
C GLY A 58 -5.08 -2.44 -14.79
N GLY A 59 -5.08 -1.63 -13.71
CA GLY A 59 -6.19 -1.55 -12.75
C GLY A 59 -6.18 -2.62 -11.66
N TYR A 60 -5.10 -3.40 -11.53
CA TYR A 60 -4.99 -4.43 -10.50
C TYR A 60 -4.79 -3.85 -9.10
N GLU A 61 -4.37 -2.61 -9.00
CA GLU A 61 -4.18 -1.84 -7.77
C GLU A 61 -5.52 -1.39 -7.15
N ASN A 62 -6.62 -1.41 -7.90
CA ASN A 62 -7.91 -0.87 -7.46
C ASN A 62 -8.40 -1.44 -6.12
N GLN A 63 -8.16 -2.73 -5.84
CA GLN A 63 -8.52 -3.33 -4.56
C GLN A 63 -7.69 -2.76 -3.40
N LEU A 64 -6.38 -2.59 -3.62
CA LEU A 64 -5.47 -1.99 -2.65
C LEU A 64 -5.84 -0.51 -2.42
N VAL A 65 -5.99 0.27 -3.50
CA VAL A 65 -6.36 1.69 -3.44
C VAL A 65 -7.68 1.91 -2.70
N SER A 66 -8.71 1.12 -3.00
CA SER A 66 -10.01 1.24 -2.34
C SER A 66 -9.92 0.96 -0.83
N LEU A 67 -9.08 0.01 -0.44
CA LEU A 67 -8.85 -0.31 0.97
C LEU A 67 -8.01 0.77 1.67
N LEU A 68 -6.95 1.27 1.04
CA LEU A 68 -6.14 2.37 1.58
C LEU A 68 -6.99 3.64 1.79
N HIS A 69 -7.85 3.99 0.82
CA HIS A 69 -8.81 5.09 0.96
C HIS A 69 -9.76 4.89 2.14
N LYS A 70 -10.29 3.67 2.33
CA LYS A 70 -11.21 3.38 3.45
C LYS A 70 -10.55 3.62 4.82
N HIS A 71 -9.24 3.47 4.91
CA HIS A 71 -8.46 3.65 6.13
C HIS A 71 -7.75 5.01 6.23
N ASP A 72 -8.04 5.95 5.31
CA ASP A 72 -7.39 7.27 5.23
C ASP A 72 -5.85 7.20 5.11
N ILE A 73 -5.35 6.16 4.43
CA ILE A 73 -3.92 5.94 4.23
C ILE A 73 -3.48 6.59 2.91
N ALA A 74 -2.40 7.34 2.95
CA ALA A 74 -1.82 7.97 1.77
C ALA A 74 -1.17 6.95 0.82
N PHE A 75 -1.35 7.17 -0.48
CA PHE A 75 -0.63 6.43 -1.52
C PHE A 75 -0.25 7.31 -2.71
N GLY A 76 0.75 6.87 -3.46
CA GLY A 76 1.16 7.42 -4.74
C GLY A 76 1.41 6.30 -5.74
N GLY A 77 0.93 6.48 -6.98
CA GLY A 77 1.10 5.51 -8.06
C GLY A 77 0.79 6.17 -9.40
N GLY A 78 1.43 5.70 -10.46
CA GLY A 78 1.24 6.12 -11.84
C GLY A 78 1.05 4.92 -12.74
#